data_AF-T0SGP4-F1
#
_entry.id   AF-T0SGP4-F1
#
_cell.length_a   1.000
_cell.length_b   1.000
_cell.length_c   1.000
_cell.angle_alpha   90.00
_cell.angle_beta   90.00
_cell.angle_gamma   90.00
#
_symmetry.space_group_name_H-M   'P 1'
#
loop_
_entity.id
_entity.type
_entity.pdbx_description
1 polymer ?
#
loop_
_entity_poly.entity_id
_entity_poly.type
_entity_poly.pdbx_seq_one_letter_code
_entity_poly.pdbx_strand_id
1 'polypeptide(L)'
;MSVDGFLVGAWASTEAFGNTALDWSEDVKAGKAELHLAFSADGRVTFRIEKSAKSYRHVLPPESSFTCDVATSTLQMHQDISGLEWHYQKEDDVNLRLRLVGAKRFGRCNGVDVIYLRRVV
;
A
#
# COMPACT_ATOMS: atom_id res chain seq x y z
N MET A 1 10.34 -6.06 -17.47
CA MET A 1 9.52 -5.49 -16.39
C MET A 1 10.18 -4.20 -15.97
N SER A 2 9.47 -3.07 -16.00
CA SER A 2 10.03 -1.79 -15.59
C SER A 2 9.57 -1.49 -14.17
N VAL A 3 10.47 -1.49 -13.20
CA VAL A 3 10.22 -0.93 -11.87
C VAL A 3 10.55 0.57 -11.95
N ASP A 4 9.67 1.41 -11.44
CA ASP A 4 9.93 2.83 -11.29
C ASP A 4 11.00 3.02 -10.20
N GLY A 5 12.17 3.55 -10.58
CA GLY A 5 13.28 3.77 -9.66
C GLY A 5 12.92 4.64 -8.45
N PHE A 6 11.90 5.48 -8.58
CA PHE A 6 11.38 6.25 -7.45
C PHE A 6 10.85 5.36 -6.33
N LEU A 7 10.16 4.26 -6.64
CA LEU A 7 9.54 3.40 -5.65
C LEU A 7 10.57 2.60 -4.85
N VAL A 8 11.72 2.30 -5.44
CA VAL A 8 12.74 1.43 -4.86
C VAL A 8 13.26 1.98 -3.53
N GLY A 9 13.17 1.20 -2.46
CA GLY A 9 13.54 1.59 -1.10
C GLY A 9 12.43 1.33 -0.09
N ALA A 10 12.67 1.74 1.15
CA ALA A 10 11.76 1.55 2.27
C ALA A 10 10.85 2.78 2.49
N TRP A 11 9.61 2.50 2.87
CA TRP A 11 8.54 3.45 3.07
C TRP A 11 7.74 3.09 4.31
N ALA A 12 7.31 4.08 5.07
CA ALA A 12 6.46 3.90 6.24
C ALA A 12 5.30 4.89 6.27
N SER A 13 4.17 4.49 6.85
CA SER A 13 3.01 5.36 7.04
C SER A 13 2.31 5.09 8.36
N THR A 14 2.02 6.19 9.07
CA THR A 14 1.07 6.26 10.17
C THR A 14 -0.15 7.13 9.80
N GLU A 15 -0.27 7.51 8.54
CA GLU A 15 -1.26 8.49 8.07
C GLU A 15 -2.01 7.95 6.86
N ALA A 16 -3.29 7.66 7.07
CA ALA A 16 -4.20 7.20 6.05
C ALA A 16 -5.58 7.85 6.23
N PHE A 17 -6.37 7.87 5.16
CA PHE A 17 -7.76 8.34 5.16
C PHE A 17 -8.57 7.53 4.16
N GLY A 18 -9.87 7.39 4.39
CA GLY A 18 -10.77 6.73 3.44
C GLY A 18 -11.71 5.75 4.09
N ASN A 19 -12.36 4.95 3.26
CA ASN A 19 -13.49 4.11 3.65
C ASN A 19 -13.40 2.67 3.10
N THR A 20 -12.21 2.19 2.74
CA THR A 20 -12.07 0.77 2.40
C THR A 20 -12.38 -0.10 3.61
N ALA A 21 -12.74 -1.35 3.36
CA ALA A 21 -13.01 -2.34 4.39
C ALA A 21 -11.75 -3.09 4.88
N LEU A 22 -10.56 -2.54 4.63
CA LEU A 22 -9.30 -3.17 5.01
C LEU A 22 -9.05 -2.96 6.50
N ASP A 23 -8.99 -4.06 7.23
CA ASP A 23 -8.80 -4.07 8.68
C ASP A 23 -7.49 -3.42 9.14
N TRP A 24 -6.41 -3.64 8.38
CA TRP A 24 -5.12 -3.00 8.66
C TRP A 24 -5.13 -1.50 8.35
N SER A 25 -5.81 -1.07 7.28
CA SER A 25 -5.84 0.35 6.93
C SER A 25 -6.65 1.16 7.94
N GLU A 26 -7.72 0.58 8.49
CA GLU A 26 -8.47 1.16 9.62
C GLU A 26 -7.58 1.39 10.86
N ASP A 27 -6.71 0.44 11.18
CA ASP A 27 -5.80 0.62 12.31
C ASP A 27 -4.69 1.66 12.01
N VAL A 28 -4.21 1.76 10.77
CA VAL A 28 -3.29 2.85 10.35
C VAL A 28 -4.00 4.21 10.46
N LYS A 29 -5.24 4.33 9.95
CA LYS A 29 -6.09 5.54 10.07
C LYS A 29 -6.30 5.96 11.53
N ALA A 30 -6.44 4.98 12.41
CA ALA A 30 -6.62 5.20 13.85
C ALA A 30 -5.31 5.44 14.61
N GLY A 31 -4.15 5.46 13.94
CA GLY A 31 -2.84 5.59 14.59
C GLY A 31 -2.44 4.41 15.49
N LYS A 32 -3.07 3.24 15.29
CA LYS A 32 -2.86 2.02 16.08
C LYS A 32 -1.87 1.05 15.44
N ALA A 33 -1.49 1.31 14.19
CA ALA A 33 -0.56 0.49 13.42
C ALA A 33 0.27 1.37 12.50
N GLU A 34 1.42 0.85 12.08
CA GLU A 34 2.30 1.49 11.11
C GLU A 34 2.49 0.56 9.90
N LEU A 35 2.22 1.05 8.70
CA LEU A 35 2.45 0.31 7.47
C LEU A 35 3.90 0.52 7.04
N HIS A 36 4.61 -0.57 6.77
CA HIS A 36 5.94 -0.57 6.15
C HIS A 36 5.91 -1.31 4.82
N LEU A 37 6.43 -0.65 3.78
CA LEU A 37 6.63 -1.22 2.45
C LEU A 37 8.10 -1.08 2.05
N ALA A 38 8.69 -2.11 1.46
CA ALA A 38 10.01 -1.99 0.86
C ALA A 38 10.01 -2.56 -0.55
N PHE A 39 10.21 -1.72 -1.55
CA PHE A 39 10.25 -2.13 -2.96
C PHE A 39 11.69 -2.32 -3.40
N SER A 40 11.96 -3.42 -4.10
CA SER A 40 13.27 -3.75 -4.65
C SER A 40 13.28 -3.60 -6.16
N ALA A 41 14.44 -3.24 -6.73
CA ALA A 41 14.61 -3.06 -8.18
C ALA A 41 14.40 -4.35 -8.98
N ASP A 42 14.46 -5.52 -8.33
CA ASP A 42 14.18 -6.83 -8.92
C ASP A 42 12.68 -7.19 -8.96
N GLY A 43 11.79 -6.29 -8.54
CA GLY A 43 10.35 -6.50 -8.55
C GLY A 43 9.80 -7.20 -7.30
N ARG A 44 10.57 -7.27 -6.22
CA ARG A 44 10.07 -7.73 -4.90
C ARG A 44 9.53 -6.59 -4.05
N VAL A 45 8.52 -6.89 -3.25
CA VAL A 45 7.96 -5.98 -2.24
C VAL A 45 7.85 -6.70 -0.90
N THR A 46 8.33 -6.05 0.15
CA THR A 46 8.06 -6.46 1.53
C THR A 46 6.87 -5.68 2.04
N PHE A 47 5.88 -6.35 2.66
CA PHE A 47 4.73 -5.72 3.29
C PHE A 47 4.67 -6.09 4.77
N ARG A 48 4.68 -5.10 5.66
CA ARG A 48 4.58 -5.33 7.10
C ARG A 48 3.66 -4.31 7.74
N ILE A 49 2.89 -4.77 8.73
CA ILE A 49 2.17 -3.90 9.64
C ILE A 49 2.81 -4.05 11.02
N GLU A 50 3.37 -2.97 11.53
CA GLU A 50 4.01 -2.93 12.85
C GLU A 50 3.13 -2.20 13.87
N LYS A 51 3.54 -2.22 15.14
CA LYS A 51 2.85 -1.60 16.29
C LYS A 51 1.42 -2.10 16.56
N SER A 52 1.01 -3.16 15.88
CA SER A 52 -0.26 -3.86 16.12
C SER A 52 -0.03 -5.25 16.70
N ALA A 53 -0.89 -5.65 17.64
CA ALA A 53 -0.96 -7.02 18.16
C ALA A 53 -1.98 -7.89 17.40
N LYS A 54 -2.67 -7.33 16.40
CA LYS A 54 -3.72 -8.04 15.65
C LYS A 54 -3.13 -8.79 14.45
N SER A 55 -3.76 -9.90 14.09
CA SER A 55 -3.62 -10.50 12.77
C SER A 55 -4.63 -9.89 11.81
N TYR A 56 -4.20 -9.60 10.59
CA TYR A 56 -5.02 -8.97 9.56
C TYR A 56 -5.34 -9.95 8.45
N ARG A 57 -6.53 -9.83 7.88
CA ARG A 57 -7.05 -10.77 6.87
C ARG A 57 -6.59 -10.44 5.46
N HIS A 58 -6.46 -9.15 5.14
CA HIS A 58 -6.20 -8.67 3.78
C HIS A 58 -4.81 -8.05 3.66
N VAL A 59 -3.79 -8.84 4.01
CA VAL A 59 -2.38 -8.44 4.01
C VAL A 59 -1.64 -9.26 2.95
N LEU A 60 -0.76 -8.57 2.21
CA LEU A 60 0.19 -9.26 1.33
C LEU A 60 1.07 -10.21 2.13
N PRO A 61 1.50 -11.34 1.56
CA PRO A 61 2.58 -12.11 2.14
C PRO A 61 3.77 -11.20 2.48
N PRO A 62 4.48 -11.43 3.60
CA PRO A 62 5.55 -10.54 4.05
C PRO A 62 6.61 -10.27 2.98
N GLU A 63 6.84 -11.24 2.09
CA GLU A 63 7.60 -11.08 0.85
C GLU A 63 6.68 -11.44 -0.32
N SER A 64 6.52 -10.50 -1.26
CA SER A 64 5.70 -10.65 -2.45
C SER A 64 6.44 -10.07 -3.67
N SER A 65 5.87 -10.24 -4.86
CA SER A 65 6.31 -9.52 -6.07
C SER A 65 5.33 -8.41 -6.46
N PHE A 66 5.85 -7.42 -7.17
CA PHE A 66 5.06 -6.33 -7.74
C PHE A 66 5.56 -5.96 -9.13
N THR A 67 4.67 -5.36 -9.90
CA THR A 67 5.01 -4.63 -11.14
C THR A 67 4.36 -3.26 -11.09
N CYS A 68 4.93 -2.29 -11.80
CA CYS A 68 4.31 -0.97 -11.95
C CYS A 68 4.20 -0.57 -13.41
N ASP A 69 3.15 0.16 -13.73
CA ASP A 69 3.01 0.89 -14.99
C ASP A 69 3.16 2.39 -14.69
N VAL A 70 4.24 2.97 -15.21
CA VAL A 70 4.58 4.39 -15.00
C VAL A 70 3.63 5.31 -15.77
N ALA A 71 3.06 4.87 -16.90
CA ALA A 71 2.17 5.70 -17.70
C ALA A 71 0.81 5.90 -17.00
N THR A 72 0.35 4.89 -16.26
CA THR A 72 -0.93 4.94 -15.52
C THR A 72 -0.76 5.10 -14.01
N SER A 73 0.48 5.16 -13.52
CA SER A 73 0.84 5.19 -12.10
C SER A 73 0.15 4.09 -11.29
N THR A 74 0.08 2.88 -11.84
CA THR A 74 -0.55 1.72 -11.20
C THR A 74 0.50 0.77 -10.66
N LEU A 75 0.19 0.13 -9.53
CA LEU A 75 0.93 -1.00 -8.98
C LEU A 75 0.06 -2.25 -9.11
N GLN A 76 0.67 -3.34 -9.53
CA GLN A 76 0.06 -4.66 -9.47
C GLN A 76 0.83 -5.47 -8.43
N MET A 77 0.19 -5.72 -7.29
CA MET A 77 0.73 -6.58 -6.24
C MET A 77 0.28 -8.02 -6.52
N HIS A 78 1.19 -8.90 -6.95
CA HIS A 78 0.81 -10.18 -7.59
C HIS A 78 0.10 -11.16 -6.65
N GLN A 79 0.31 -11.05 -5.34
CA GLN A 79 -0.30 -11.92 -4.33
C GLN A 79 -1.39 -11.21 -3.52
N ASP A 80 -1.86 -10.05 -3.99
CA ASP A 80 -2.99 -9.37 -3.36
C ASP A 80 -4.31 -10.09 -3.67
N ILE A 81 -4.90 -10.69 -2.65
CA ILE A 81 -6.21 -11.35 -2.73
C ILE A 81 -7.37 -10.42 -2.37
N SER A 82 -7.10 -9.16 -2.00
CA SER A 82 -8.14 -8.20 -1.62
C SER A 82 -8.90 -7.62 -2.81
N GLY A 83 -8.38 -7.80 -4.03
CA GLY A 83 -8.97 -7.27 -5.26
C GLY A 83 -8.84 -5.75 -5.36
N LEU A 84 -7.86 -5.15 -4.67
CA LEU A 84 -7.59 -3.72 -4.75
C LEU A 84 -6.88 -3.35 -6.04
N GLU A 85 -7.28 -2.22 -6.60
CA GLU A 85 -6.45 -1.46 -7.52
C GLU A 85 -5.54 -0.55 -6.71
N TRP A 86 -4.23 -0.69 -6.92
CA TRP A 86 -3.22 0.11 -6.26
C TRP A 86 -2.72 1.16 -7.25
N HIS A 87 -2.81 2.42 -6.84
CA HIS A 87 -2.21 3.54 -7.56
C HIS A 87 -1.18 4.20 -6.67
N TYR A 88 -0.15 4.76 -7.30
CA TYR A 88 0.87 5.53 -6.61
C TYR A 88 0.97 6.93 -7.22
N GLN A 89 1.40 7.90 -6.41
CA GLN A 89 1.72 9.24 -6.86
C GLN A 89 2.95 9.73 -6.11
N LYS A 90 3.89 10.27 -6.88
CA LYS A 90 5.07 10.95 -6.35
C LYS A 90 4.64 12.34 -5.92
N GLU A 91 4.74 12.65 -4.63
CA GLU A 91 4.47 14.00 -4.13
C GLU A 91 5.78 14.81 -4.13
N ASP A 92 6.86 14.20 -3.61
CA ASP A 92 8.24 14.66 -3.72
C ASP A 92 9.22 13.48 -3.54
N ASP A 93 10.53 13.73 -3.40
CA ASP A 93 11.58 12.70 -3.31
C ASP A 93 11.45 11.76 -2.09
N VAL A 94 10.76 12.19 -1.04
CA VAL A 94 10.60 11.46 0.22
C VAL A 94 9.15 11.16 0.58
N ASN A 95 8.19 11.67 -0.18
CA ASN A 95 6.75 11.48 0.04
C ASN A 95 6.09 10.76 -1.14
N LEU A 96 5.44 9.64 -0.82
CA LEU A 96 4.69 8.81 -1.75
C LEU A 96 3.24 8.72 -1.28
N ARG A 97 2.30 8.90 -2.20
CA ARG A 97 0.87 8.70 -1.92
C ARG A 97 0.40 7.43 -2.59
N LEU A 98 -0.16 6.49 -1.83
CA LEU A 98 -0.91 5.37 -2.38
C LEU A 98 -2.40 5.67 -2.37
N ARG A 99 -3.09 5.27 -3.44
CA ARG A 99 -4.54 5.26 -3.51
C ARG A 99 -5.01 3.85 -3.80
N LEU A 100 -5.76 3.28 -2.87
CA LEU A 100 -6.28 1.92 -2.91
C LEU A 100 -7.76 1.97 -3.24
N VAL A 101 -8.22 1.23 -4.25
CA VAL A 101 -9.62 1.23 -4.70
C VAL A 101 -10.16 -0.19 -4.73
N GLY A 102 -11.34 -0.43 -4.19
CA GLY A 102 -12.12 -1.65 -4.47
C GLY A 102 -12.50 -2.49 -3.26
N ALA A 103 -11.75 -2.46 -2.16
CA ALA A 103 -12.07 -3.25 -0.97
C ALA A 103 -13.32 -2.68 -0.27
N LYS A 104 -14.50 -3.21 -0.62
CA LYS A 104 -15.77 -2.77 -0.04
C LYS A 104 -16.42 -3.87 0.78
N ARG A 105 -16.94 -3.51 1.97
CA ARG A 105 -17.71 -4.40 2.86
C ARG A 105 -19.17 -4.54 2.42
N PHE A 106 -19.83 -3.46 1.97
CA PHE A 106 -21.25 -3.44 1.51
C PHE A 106 -21.59 -2.19 0.63
N GLY A 107 -22.41 -2.34 -0.41
CA GLY A 107 -23.06 -1.23 -1.19
C GLY A 107 -22.50 -0.97 -2.62
N ARG A 108 -23.13 -0.06 -3.40
CA ARG A 108 -22.88 0.13 -4.86
C ARG A 108 -21.57 0.84 -5.33
N CYS A 109 -20.90 1.66 -4.51
CA CYS A 109 -19.68 2.41 -4.92
C CYS A 109 -18.36 1.83 -4.37
N ASN A 110 -17.23 1.81 -5.10
CA ASN A 110 -15.96 1.28 -4.57
C ASN A 110 -15.46 2.01 -3.31
N GLY A 111 -14.91 1.26 -2.35
CA GLY A 111 -14.17 1.84 -1.21
C GLY A 111 -12.85 2.43 -1.70
N VAL A 112 -12.42 3.56 -1.13
CA VAL A 112 -11.17 4.23 -1.49
C VAL A 112 -10.43 4.61 -0.23
N ASP A 113 -9.16 4.22 -0.15
CA ASP A 113 -8.22 4.68 0.87
C ASP A 113 -7.06 5.41 0.21
N VAL A 114 -6.57 6.42 0.89
CA VAL A 114 -5.36 7.17 0.56
C VAL A 114 -4.40 7.00 1.72
N ILE A 115 -3.18 6.58 1.44
CA ILE A 115 -2.12 6.34 2.42
C ILE A 115 -0.93 7.22 2.06
N TYR A 116 -0.45 8.00 3.03
CA TYR A 116 0.71 8.87 2.86
C TYR A 116 1.95 8.20 3.43
N LEU A 117 2.81 7.74 2.55
CA LEU A 117 4.06 7.08 2.87
C LEU A 117 5.22 8.09 2.87
N ARG A 118 6.12 7.93 3.83
CA ARG A 118 7.39 8.63 3.90
C ARG A 118 8.54 7.65 3.72
N ARG A 119 9.58 8.08 3.01
CA ARG A 119 10.79 7.29 2.83
C ARG A 119 11.48 7.08 4.18
N VAL A 120 11.86 5.83 4.45
CA VAL A 120 12.64 5.45 5.64
C VAL A 120 14.09 5.28 5.19
N VAL A 121 14.99 5.99 5.86
CA VAL A 121 16.43 6.02 5.57
C VAL A 121 17.08 4.68 5.88
#